data_AF-A0A959T1D3-F1
#
_entry.id   AF-A0A959T1D3-F1
#
_cell.length_a   1.000
_cell.length_b   1.000
_cell.length_c   1.000
_cell.angle_alpha   90.00
_cell.angle_beta   90.00
_cell.angle_gamma   90.00
#
_symmetry.space_group_name_H-M   'P 1'
#
loop_
_entity.id
_entity.type
_entity.pdbx_description
1 polymer ?
#
loop_
_entity_poly.entity_id
_entity_poly.type
_entity_poly.pdbx_seq_one_letter_code
_entity_poly.pdbx_strand_id
1 'polypeptide(L)'
;MWRTTVEELSEAFVIHPFGGSLPERPAPNEYLGVRPADVDRFRFARQRWPKERVLALVTATFRHKRDHNVHRLLRAVDTNTLLSTTPPEHVSPPEHRFLTEEEVCRAYAAVPELV
;
A
#
# COMPACT_ATOMS: atom_id res chain seq x y z
N MET A 1 -16.53 15.74 -13.45
CA MET A 1 -15.33 16.34 -12.82
C MET A 1 -15.59 16.40 -11.33
N TRP A 2 -15.34 15.31 -10.61
CA TRP A 2 -15.46 15.25 -9.15
C TRP A 2 -14.04 15.27 -8.60
N ARG A 3 -13.59 16.43 -8.14
CA ARG A 3 -12.43 16.53 -7.27
C ARG A 3 -12.98 16.80 -5.88
N THR A 4 -13.32 15.72 -5.17
CA THR A 4 -13.60 15.80 -3.74
C THR A 4 -12.30 16.18 -3.05
N THR A 5 -12.30 17.28 -2.30
CA THR A 5 -11.10 17.66 -1.55
C THR A 5 -11.00 16.83 -0.27
N VAL A 6 -9.81 16.68 0.31
CA VAL A 6 -9.66 15.85 1.51
C VAL A 6 -10.45 16.43 2.69
N GLU A 7 -10.64 17.76 2.71
CA GLU A 7 -11.45 18.46 3.71
C GLU A 7 -12.92 18.03 3.70
N GLU A 8 -13.45 17.59 2.56
CA GLU A 8 -14.82 17.07 2.43
C GLU A 8 -14.96 15.62 2.94
N LEU A 9 -13.83 14.96 3.25
CA LEU A 9 -13.75 13.58 3.71
C LEU A 9 -13.43 13.47 5.21
N SER A 10 -13.95 14.39 6.03
CA SER A 10 -13.67 14.42 7.48
C SER A 10 -14.03 13.12 8.22
N GLU A 11 -15.04 12.40 7.72
CA GLU A 11 -15.51 11.13 8.27
C GLU A 11 -14.82 9.90 7.67
N ALA A 12 -13.73 10.08 6.93
CA ALA A 12 -12.96 9.00 6.32
C ALA A 12 -11.47 9.16 6.63
N PHE A 13 -10.79 8.02 6.80
CA PHE A 13 -9.34 8.00 6.89
C PHE A 13 -8.70 7.98 5.51
N VAL A 14 -7.70 8.83 5.30
CA VAL A 14 -6.93 8.90 4.06
C VAL A 14 -5.51 8.41 4.34
N ILE A 15 -5.11 7.33 3.67
CA ILE A 15 -3.77 6.75 3.83
C ILE A 15 -2.96 7.05 2.57
N HIS A 16 -1.94 7.87 2.71
CA HIS A 16 -1.02 8.22 1.63
C HIS A 16 0.12 7.20 1.55
N PRO A 17 0.49 6.70 0.36
CA PRO A 17 1.59 5.76 0.23
C PRO A 17 2.94 6.47 0.42
N PHE A 18 3.85 5.85 1.16
CA PHE A 18 5.22 6.33 1.28
C PHE A 18 5.92 6.40 -0.09
N GLY A 19 6.61 7.52 -0.32
CA GLY A 19 7.26 7.84 -1.61
C GLY A 19 6.36 8.51 -2.64
N GLY A 20 5.09 8.75 -2.32
CA GLY A 20 4.16 9.54 -3.14
C GLY A 20 4.28 11.04 -2.93
N SER A 21 3.40 11.80 -3.59
CA SER A 21 3.19 13.22 -3.28
C SER A 21 2.45 13.31 -1.94
N LEU A 22 3.10 13.92 -0.95
CA LEU A 22 2.56 14.03 0.41
C LEU A 22 2.16 15.48 0.70
N PRO A 23 1.02 15.72 1.38
CA PRO A 23 0.69 17.05 1.88
C PRO A 23 1.78 17.54 2.86
N GLU A 24 2.08 18.84 2.82
CA GLU A 24 3.01 19.45 3.77
C GLU A 24 2.46 19.46 5.21
N ARG A 25 1.13 19.58 5.33
CA ARG A 25 0.40 19.65 6.60
C ARG A 25 -0.78 18.68 6.56
N PRO A 26 -0.61 17.45 7.05
CA PRO A 26 -1.68 16.48 6.99
C PRO A 26 -2.84 16.81 7.94
N ALA A 27 -4.07 16.66 7.46
CA ALA A 27 -5.26 16.80 8.29
C ALA A 27 -5.35 15.66 9.34
N PRO A 28 -6.15 15.79 10.43
CA PRO A 28 -6.20 14.79 11.49
C PRO A 28 -6.60 13.37 11.06
N ASN A 29 -7.34 13.26 9.96
CA ASN A 29 -7.78 11.99 9.36
C ASN A 29 -6.80 11.44 8.30
N GLU A 30 -5.66 12.10 8.09
CA GLU A 30 -4.64 11.68 7.13
C GLU A 30 -3.46 10.96 7.82
N TYR A 31 -3.06 9.86 7.20
CA TYR A 31 -2.00 8.98 7.66
C TYR A 31 -1.03 8.67 6.53
N LEU A 32 0.20 8.30 6.90
CA LEU A 32 1.21 7.81 5.98
C LEU A 32 1.32 6.28 6.11
N GLY A 33 1.07 5.57 5.02
CA GLY A 33 1.22 4.13 4.94
C GLY A 33 2.59 3.71 4.42
N VAL A 34 3.31 2.90 5.20
CA VAL A 34 4.60 2.32 4.82
C VAL A 34 4.42 0.87 4.45
N ARG A 35 4.71 0.52 3.19
CA ARG A 35 4.64 -0.86 2.70
C ARG A 35 5.81 -1.71 3.23
N PRO A 36 5.69 -3.04 3.32
CA PRO A 36 6.80 -3.91 3.71
C PRO A 36 8.08 -3.68 2.88
N ALA A 37 7.93 -3.52 1.57
CA ALA A 37 9.04 -3.26 0.65
C ALA A 37 9.70 -1.87 0.84
N ASP A 38 9.03 -0.97 1.55
CA ASP A 38 9.47 0.40 1.78
C ASP A 38 10.12 0.60 3.16
N VAL A 39 10.09 -0.40 4.06
CA VAL A 39 10.52 -0.29 5.46
C VAL A 39 11.98 0.16 5.59
N ASP A 40 12.89 -0.45 4.83
CA ASP A 40 14.31 -0.08 4.89
C ASP A 40 14.53 1.36 4.44
N ARG A 41 13.85 1.78 3.37
CA ARG A 41 13.90 3.16 2.88
C ARG A 41 13.30 4.13 3.89
N PHE A 42 12.20 3.74 4.54
CA PHE A 42 11.55 4.54 5.57
C PHE A 42 12.45 4.75 6.79
N ARG A 43 13.13 3.70 7.26
CA ARG A 43 14.06 3.77 8.41
C ARG A 43 15.12 4.86 8.26
N PHE A 44 15.64 5.05 7.06
CA PHE A 44 16.68 6.04 6.78
C PHE A 44 16.15 7.39 6.30
N ALA A 45 14.86 7.49 5.99
CA ALA A 45 14.26 8.72 5.52
C ALA A 45 14.07 9.72 6.67
N ARG A 46 14.42 10.99 6.43
CA ARG A 46 14.03 12.08 7.35
C ARG A 46 12.56 12.39 7.13
N GLN A 47 11.69 11.70 7.87
CA GLN A 47 10.25 11.91 7.78
C GLN A 47 9.82 13.15 8.58
N ARG A 48 8.97 13.98 7.97
CA ARG A 48 8.36 15.17 8.58
C ARG A 48 7.01 14.87 9.24
N TRP A 49 6.41 13.73 8.92
CA TRP A 49 5.14 13.30 9.49
C TRP A 49 5.29 12.92 10.98
N PRO A 50 4.30 13.24 11.83
CA PRO A 50 4.25 12.78 13.21
C PRO A 50 4.28 11.24 13.26
N LYS A 51 5.01 10.67 14.24
CA LYS A 51 5.19 9.22 14.34
C LYS A 51 3.86 8.49 14.53
N GLU A 52 2.93 9.10 15.26
CA GLU A 52 1.60 8.56 15.56
C GLU A 52 0.68 8.53 14.33
N ARG A 53 1.11 9.17 13.23
CA ARG A 53 0.39 9.21 11.95
C ARG A 53 1.04 8.38 10.86
N VAL A 54 2.03 7.57 11.21
CA VAL A 54 2.64 6.61 10.29
C VAL A 54 2.20 5.21 10.70
N LEU A 55 1.77 4.42 9.72
CA LEU A 55 1.25 3.07 9.95
C LEU A 55 1.82 2.05 8.96
N ALA A 56 1.84 0.79 9.36
CA ALA A 56 2.10 -0.32 8.46
C ALA A 56 0.97 -0.44 7.41
N LEU A 57 1.34 -0.47 6.13
CA LEU A 57 0.43 -0.65 5.02
C LEU A 57 0.67 -2.01 4.34
N VAL A 58 -0.02 -3.04 4.83
CA VAL A 58 0.04 -4.41 4.29
C VAL A 58 -1.19 -4.67 3.41
N THR A 59 -1.01 -4.67 2.09
CA THR A 59 -2.07 -5.00 1.15
C THR A 59 -2.36 -6.50 1.15
N ALA A 60 -3.56 -6.90 1.56
CA ALA A 60 -3.96 -8.31 1.70
C ALA A 60 -4.96 -8.78 0.62
N THR A 61 -4.58 -8.65 -0.67
CA THR A 61 -5.48 -8.99 -1.80
C THR A 61 -5.58 -10.49 -2.05
N PHE A 62 -4.47 -11.23 -1.93
CA PHE A 62 -4.39 -12.65 -2.28
C PHE A 62 -4.22 -13.54 -1.04
N ARG A 63 -4.84 -14.72 -1.03
CA ARG A 63 -4.55 -15.71 0.02
C ARG A 63 -3.30 -16.52 -0.32
N HIS A 64 -3.14 -16.85 -1.61
CA HIS A 64 -2.06 -17.69 -2.11
C HIS A 64 -1.86 -17.50 -3.62
N LYS A 65 -0.78 -18.09 -4.17
CA LYS A 65 -0.38 -17.99 -5.59
C LYS A 65 -1.51 -18.28 -6.60
N ARG A 66 -2.45 -19.16 -6.27
CA ARG A 66 -3.59 -19.46 -7.16
C ARG A 66 -4.50 -18.25 -7.36
N ASP A 67 -4.74 -17.43 -6.33
CA ASP A 67 -5.58 -16.24 -6.43
C ASP A 67 -4.89 -15.16 -7.29
N HIS A 68 -3.57 -14.99 -7.11
CA HIS A 68 -2.78 -14.08 -7.96
C HIS A 68 -2.78 -14.49 -9.43
N ASN A 69 -2.67 -15.80 -9.72
CA ASN A 69 -2.78 -16.32 -11.08
C ASN A 69 -4.17 -16.07 -11.68
N VAL A 70 -5.25 -16.27 -10.91
CA VAL A 70 -6.61 -15.95 -11.34
C VAL A 70 -6.74 -14.45 -11.64
N HIS A 71 -6.22 -13.58 -10.77
CA HIS A 71 -6.18 -12.13 -11.02
C HIS A 71 -5.50 -11.80 -12.35
N ARG A 72 -4.31 -12.34 -12.61
CA ARG A 72 -3.59 -12.08 -13.88
C ARG A 72 -4.39 -12.52 -15.10
N LEU A 73 -5.05 -13.69 -15.04
CA LEU A 73 -5.91 -14.18 -16.11
C LEU A 73 -7.10 -13.23 -16.33
N LEU A 74 -7.77 -12.79 -15.26
CA LEU A 74 -8.89 -11.85 -15.36
C LEU A 74 -8.45 -10.50 -15.92
N ARG A 75 -7.28 -10.00 -15.54
CA ARG A 75 -6.71 -8.77 -16.11
C ARG A 75 -6.41 -8.91 -17.60
N ALA A 76 -5.86 -10.04 -18.02
CA ALA A 76 -5.60 -10.31 -19.44
C ALA A 76 -6.89 -10.30 -20.27
N VAL A 77 -7.99 -10.85 -19.73
CA VAL A 77 -9.33 -10.78 -20.35
C VAL A 77 -9.83 -9.34 -20.41
N ASP A 78 -9.77 -8.60 -19.29
CA ASP A 78 -10.23 -7.21 -19.19
C ASP A 78 -9.48 -6.28 -20.15
N THR A 79 -8.17 -6.43 -20.28
CA THR A 79 -7.34 -5.63 -21.19
C THR A 79 -7.31 -6.17 -22.62
N ASN A 80 -7.99 -7.29 -22.89
CA ASN A 80 -7.97 -7.99 -24.17
C ASN A 80 -6.53 -8.25 -24.69
N THR A 81 -5.67 -8.75 -23.81
CA THR A 81 -4.26 -9.07 -24.11
C THR A 81 -3.94 -10.53 -23.79
N LEU A 82 -2.82 -11.04 -24.33
CA LEU A 82 -2.26 -12.29 -23.84
C LEU A 82 -1.74 -12.12 -22.40
N LEU A 83 -1.77 -13.20 -21.62
CA LEU A 83 -1.26 -13.20 -20.24
C LEU A 83 0.22 -12.78 -20.14
N SER A 84 1.02 -13.09 -21.16
CA SER A 84 2.43 -12.72 -21.24
C SER A 84 2.67 -11.27 -21.63
N THR A 85 1.65 -10.59 -22.18
CA THR A 85 1.72 -9.22 -22.68
C THR A 85 0.80 -8.28 -21.91
N THR A 86 0.19 -8.74 -20.82
CA THR A 86 -0.61 -7.89 -19.94
C THR A 86 0.30 -6.84 -19.31
N PRO A 87 -0.01 -5.53 -19.41
CA PRO A 87 0.88 -4.51 -18.89
C PRO A 87 1.05 -4.66 -17.35
N PRO A 88 2.28 -4.49 -16.83
CA PRO A 88 2.58 -4.75 -15.42
C PRO A 88 1.79 -3.87 -14.47
N GLU A 89 1.43 -2.64 -14.86
CA GLU A 89 0.63 -1.70 -14.07
C GLU A 89 -0.81 -2.18 -13.84
N HIS A 90 -1.31 -3.11 -14.66
CA HIS A 90 -2.62 -3.75 -14.48
C HIS A 90 -2.54 -4.95 -13.53
N VAL A 91 -1.35 -5.42 -13.17
CA VAL A 91 -1.13 -6.62 -12.37
C VAL A 91 -0.61 -6.26 -10.98
N SER A 92 -1.35 -6.63 -9.94
CA SER A 92 -0.88 -6.46 -8.57
C SER A 92 0.34 -7.35 -8.31
N PRO A 93 1.32 -6.88 -7.51
CA PRO A 93 2.42 -7.72 -7.03
C PRO A 93 1.91 -8.97 -6.29
N PRO A 94 2.56 -10.14 -6.45
CA PRO A 94 2.18 -11.37 -5.74
C PRO A 94 2.38 -11.29 -4.22
N GLU A 95 3.20 -10.34 -3.74
CA GLU A 95 3.45 -10.07 -2.33
C GLU A 95 2.27 -9.41 -1.63
N HIS A 96 1.27 -8.93 -2.38
CA HIS A 96 0.01 -8.40 -1.82
C HIS A 96 -0.88 -9.54 -1.29
N ARG A 97 -0.40 -10.20 -0.25
CA ARG A 97 -1.03 -11.36 0.36
C ARG A 97 -1.36 -11.09 1.82
N PHE A 98 -2.31 -11.84 2.35
CA PHE A 98 -2.58 -11.84 3.78
C PHE A 98 -1.38 -12.45 4.51
N LEU A 99 -0.71 -11.64 5.33
CA LEU A 99 0.44 -12.05 6.14
C LEU A 99 -0.01 -12.47 7.54
N THR A 100 0.64 -13.45 8.14
CA THR A 100 0.43 -13.75 9.57
C THR A 100 1.04 -12.66 10.44
N GLU A 101 0.63 -12.61 11.71
CA GLU A 101 1.21 -11.68 12.68
C GLU A 101 2.75 -11.80 12.75
N GLU A 102 3.30 -13.01 12.77
CA GLU A 102 4.75 -13.21 12.79
C GLU A 102 5.44 -12.73 11.50
N GLU A 103 4.78 -12.90 10.34
CA GLU A 103 5.28 -12.39 9.07
C GLU A 103 5.26 -10.85 9.03
N VAL A 104 4.22 -10.21 9.56
CA VAL A 104 4.15 -8.75 9.69
C VAL A 104 5.24 -8.23 10.63
N CYS A 105 5.35 -8.78 11.85
CA CYS A 105 6.40 -8.40 12.80
C CYS A 105 7.80 -8.55 12.19
N ARG A 106 8.04 -9.61 11.41
CA ARG A 106 9.31 -9.80 10.70
C ARG A 106 9.53 -8.76 9.60
N ALA A 107 8.50 -8.46 8.80
CA ALA A 107 8.59 -7.50 7.71
C ALA A 107 8.90 -6.08 8.21
N TYR A 108 8.42 -5.73 9.40
CA TYR A 108 8.62 -4.41 10.02
C TYR A 108 9.66 -4.41 11.15
N ALA A 109 10.47 -5.47 11.30
CA ALA A 109 11.43 -5.60 12.41
C ALA A 109 12.46 -4.46 12.50
N ALA A 110 12.75 -3.79 11.37
CA ALA A 110 13.66 -2.65 11.33
C ALA A 110 13.03 -1.34 11.88
N VAL A 111 11.69 -1.29 11.95
CA VAL A 111 10.89 -0.15 12.43
C VAL A 111 9.68 -0.70 13.21
N PRO A 112 9.90 -1.29 14.42
CA PRO A 112 8.84 -1.98 15.16
C PRO A 112 7.67 -1.09 15.58
N GLU A 113 7.87 0.23 15.65
CA GLU A 113 6.82 1.19 16.02
C GLU A 113 5.64 1.26 15.04
N LEU A 114 5.74 0.61 13.87
CA LEU A 114 4.67 0.57 12.87
C LEU A 114 3.66 -0.58 13.06
N VAL A 115 3.95 -1.53 13.94
CA VAL A 115 3.16 -2.77 14.16
C VAL A 115 2.72 -2.86 15.62
#